data_AF-A0A938JWK2-F1
#
_entry.id   AF-A0A938JWK2-F1
#
_cell.length_a   1.000
_cell.length_b   1.000
_cell.length_c   1.000
_cell.angle_alpha   90.00
_cell.angle_beta   90.00
_cell.angle_gamma   90.00
#
_symmetry.space_group_name_H-M   'P 1'
#
loop_
_entity.id
_entity.type
_entity.pdbx_description
1 polymer ?
#
loop_
_entity_poly.entity_id
_entity_poly.type
_entity_poly.pdbx_seq_one_letter_code
_entity_poly.pdbx_strand_id
1 'polypeptide(L)'
;MRRLTICVLITAGLLLPTGCATTIEDGSATSSTSPASTTTTIPRGTVSELFGAILTLGSGLGNDIASGEMQTARTKLADIRATWQAITPQIADLGKDVNDDLQRLVNLYSSAVERRRPADADKATRFLDLAIEPIIAAG
;
A
#
# COMPACT_ATOMS: atom_id res chain seq x y z
N MET A 1 32.36 6.82 -33.51
CA MET A 1 31.39 6.35 -34.52
C MET A 1 31.96 5.11 -35.20
N ARG A 2 31.32 3.94 -35.04
CA ARG A 2 31.68 2.69 -35.73
C ARG A 2 30.38 2.05 -36.23
N ARG A 3 30.34 1.73 -37.52
CA ARG A 3 29.14 1.35 -38.28
C ARG A 3 29.00 -0.18 -38.40
N LEU A 4 27.72 -0.59 -38.52
CA LEU A 4 27.14 -1.82 -39.09
C LEU A 4 27.54 -3.16 -38.42
N THR A 5 26.66 -4.14 -38.25
CA THR A 5 25.83 -4.79 -39.29
C THR A 5 24.60 -5.49 -38.68
N ILE A 6 23.48 -5.42 -39.39
CA ILE A 6 22.19 -6.08 -39.14
C ILE A 6 22.29 -7.59 -39.38
N CYS A 7 21.64 -8.42 -38.56
CA CYS A 7 21.12 -9.71 -39.04
C CYS A 7 19.79 -10.03 -38.34
N VAL A 8 18.73 -9.98 -39.14
CA VAL A 8 17.36 -10.43 -38.85
C VAL A 8 17.36 -11.96 -38.72
N LEU A 9 16.73 -12.50 -37.69
CA LEU A 9 16.18 -13.85 -37.71
C LEU A 9 14.82 -13.87 -37.00
N ILE A 10 13.80 -14.07 -37.83
CA ILE A 10 12.40 -14.32 -37.50
C ILE A 10 12.30 -15.77 -37.01
N THR A 11 11.69 -16.01 -35.85
CA THR A 11 11.14 -17.33 -35.51
C THR A 11 9.80 -17.17 -34.81
N ALA A 12 8.77 -17.58 -35.55
CA ALA A 12 7.42 -17.82 -35.09
C ALA A 12 7.38 -19.05 -34.16
N GLY A 13 6.45 -19.05 -33.20
CA GLY A 13 6.21 -20.18 -32.31
C GLY A 13 5.09 -19.90 -31.32
N LEU A 14 3.85 -19.93 -31.81
CA LEU A 14 2.63 -19.99 -31.01
C LEU A 14 2.54 -21.36 -30.33
N LEU A 15 2.28 -21.43 -29.01
CA LEU A 15 1.70 -22.60 -28.32
C LEU A 15 1.20 -22.17 -26.92
N LEU A 16 -0.12 -22.16 -26.76
CA LEU A 16 -0.82 -22.03 -25.47
C LEU A 16 -1.02 -23.43 -24.88
N PRO A 17 -0.62 -23.71 -23.63
CA PRO A 17 -1.07 -24.90 -22.92
C PRO A 17 -2.33 -24.59 -22.09
N THR A 18 -3.49 -25.05 -22.57
CA THR A 18 -4.66 -25.31 -21.73
C THR A 18 -4.46 -26.64 -21.03
N GLY A 19 -4.04 -26.61 -19.77
CA GLY A 19 -3.95 -27.79 -18.91
C GLY A 19 -4.94 -27.70 -17.76
N CYS A 20 -6.11 -28.32 -17.92
CA CYS A 20 -6.95 -28.69 -16.79
C CYS A 20 -6.33 -29.95 -16.16
N ALA A 21 -5.68 -29.81 -15.02
CA ALA A 21 -5.33 -30.95 -14.18
C ALA A 21 -6.53 -31.27 -13.29
N THR A 22 -7.11 -32.46 -13.46
CA THR A 22 -8.02 -33.06 -12.48
C THR A 22 -7.16 -33.79 -11.45
N THR A 23 -7.46 -33.63 -10.17
CA THR A 23 -6.94 -34.50 -9.12
C THR A 23 -8.10 -34.84 -8.20
N ILE A 24 -8.32 -36.14 -8.05
CA ILE A 24 -9.30 -36.75 -7.16
C ILE A 24 -8.56 -36.98 -5.84
N GLU A 25 -9.02 -36.36 -4.76
CA GLU A 25 -8.65 -36.72 -3.39
C GLU A 25 -9.89 -37.37 -2.76
N ASP A 26 -9.94 -38.70 -2.80
CA ASP A 26 -10.82 -39.50 -1.96
C ASP A 26 -10.06 -39.77 -0.66
N GLY A 27 -10.44 -39.05 0.39
CA GLY A 27 -9.73 -39.04 1.66
C GLY A 27 -10.57 -38.32 2.70
N SER A 28 -11.44 -39.08 3.37
CA SER A 28 -12.17 -38.63 4.54
C SER A 28 -11.19 -38.10 5.60
N ALA A 29 -11.18 -36.77 5.74
CA ALA A 29 -10.77 -36.08 6.94
C ALA A 29 -11.73 -34.92 7.14
N THR A 30 -12.61 -35.05 8.13
CA THR A 30 -13.39 -33.92 8.64
C THR A 30 -12.42 -32.91 9.24
N SER A 31 -11.97 -31.97 8.42
CA SER A 31 -11.39 -30.71 8.88
C SER A 31 -12.31 -29.61 8.38
N SER A 32 -13.26 -29.22 9.23
CA SER A 32 -13.97 -27.95 9.08
C SER A 32 -12.94 -26.83 9.19
N THR A 33 -12.31 -26.49 8.07
CA THR A 33 -11.63 -25.21 7.91
C THR A 33 -12.74 -24.19 7.73
N SER A 34 -13.19 -23.63 8.86
CA SER A 34 -14.02 -22.44 8.86
C SER A 34 -13.33 -21.37 8.00
N PRO A 35 -13.99 -20.77 7.01
CA PRO A 35 -13.42 -19.62 6.34
C PRO A 35 -13.19 -18.54 7.39
N ALA A 36 -11.93 -18.19 7.64
CA ALA A 36 -11.60 -17.02 8.44
C ALA A 36 -12.12 -15.80 7.67
N SER A 37 -13.32 -15.34 8.01
CA SER A 37 -13.84 -14.06 7.55
C SER A 37 -12.88 -12.99 8.02
N THR A 38 -12.05 -12.48 7.10
CA THR A 38 -11.25 -11.27 7.32
C THR A 38 -12.21 -10.09 7.33
N THR A 39 -12.79 -9.82 8.50
CA THR A 39 -13.55 -8.58 8.72
C THR A 39 -12.58 -7.41 8.58
N THR A 40 -12.58 -6.79 7.40
CA THR A 40 -11.86 -5.54 7.18
C THR A 40 -12.70 -4.43 7.79
N THR A 41 -12.38 -4.06 9.02
CA THR A 41 -12.99 -2.90 9.68
C THR A 41 -12.53 -1.64 8.95
N ILE A 42 -13.46 -0.95 8.31
CA ILE A 42 -13.18 0.37 7.74
C ILE A 42 -12.93 1.34 8.92
N PRO A 43 -11.78 2.03 8.97
CA PRO A 43 -11.51 3.03 10.00
C PRO A 43 -12.60 4.11 10.00
N ARG A 44 -13.02 4.54 11.19
CA ARG A 44 -14.02 5.60 11.38
C ARG A 44 -13.53 6.57 12.44
N GLY A 45 -13.90 7.83 12.30
CA GLY A 45 -13.50 8.91 13.20
C GLY A 45 -13.58 10.25 12.50
N THR A 46 -13.24 11.30 13.24
CA THR A 46 -13.03 12.64 12.73
C THR A 46 -11.77 12.72 11.88
N VAL A 47 -11.65 13.78 11.07
CA VAL A 47 -10.44 14.06 10.27
C VAL A 47 -9.17 14.05 11.13
N SER A 48 -9.20 14.69 12.30
CA SER A 48 -8.07 14.74 13.23
C SER A 48 -7.69 13.35 13.76
N GLU A 49 -8.67 12.54 14.17
CA GLU A 49 -8.40 11.18 14.70
C GLU A 49 -7.81 10.27 13.62
N LEU A 50 -8.34 10.35 12.39
CA LEU A 50 -7.87 9.52 11.30
C LEU A 50 -6.47 9.93 10.81
N PHE A 51 -6.17 11.24 10.72
CA PHE A 51 -4.79 11.66 10.43
C PHE A 51 -3.82 11.27 11.55
N GLY A 52 -4.23 11.41 12.82
CA GLY A 52 -3.47 10.93 13.97
C GLY A 52 -3.18 9.42 13.91
N ALA A 53 -4.14 8.63 13.42
CA ALA A 53 -3.95 7.21 13.18
C ALA A 53 -2.91 6.94 12.08
N ILE A 54 -2.93 7.68 10.96
CA ILE A 54 -1.90 7.56 9.91
C ILE A 54 -0.51 7.91 10.46
N LEU A 55 -0.38 8.98 11.26
CA LEU A 55 0.89 9.35 11.88
C LEU A 55 1.40 8.28 12.85
N THR A 56 0.50 7.70 13.64
CA THR A 56 0.83 6.61 14.57
C THR A 56 1.30 5.36 13.83
N LEU A 57 0.63 4.98 12.72
CA LEU A 57 1.02 3.84 11.89
C LEU A 57 2.34 4.09 11.15
N GLY A 58 2.55 5.32 10.66
CA GLY A 58 3.79 5.74 10.02
C GLY A 58 4.97 5.78 10.99
N SER A 59 4.72 6.08 12.27
CA SER A 59 5.72 6.06 13.32
C SER A 59 6.36 4.66 13.45
N GLY A 60 7.68 4.61 13.32
CA GLY A 60 8.45 3.37 13.36
C GLY A 60 8.31 2.48 12.12
N LEU A 61 7.51 2.85 11.11
CA LEU A 61 7.43 2.08 9.85
C LEU A 61 8.79 2.00 9.14
N GLY A 62 9.56 3.09 9.14
CA GLY A 62 10.94 3.10 8.63
C GLY A 62 11.83 2.09 9.37
N ASN A 63 11.68 1.98 10.69
CA ASN A 63 12.43 1.02 11.49
C ASN A 63 12.03 -0.44 11.21
N ASP A 64 10.74 -0.72 11.02
CA ASP A 64 10.25 -2.05 10.64
C ASP A 64 10.84 -2.48 9.29
N ILE A 65 10.84 -1.56 8.30
CA ILE A 65 11.46 -1.80 6.99
C ILE A 65 12.96 -2.07 7.13
N ALA A 66 13.68 -1.23 7.90
CA ALA A 66 15.12 -1.35 8.09
C ALA A 66 15.53 -2.63 8.83
N SER A 67 14.70 -3.08 9.78
CA SER A 67 14.92 -4.28 10.59
C SER A 67 14.50 -5.57 9.87
N GLY A 68 13.89 -5.46 8.68
CA GLY A 68 13.43 -6.61 7.91
C GLY A 68 12.05 -7.15 8.31
N GLU A 69 11.33 -6.46 9.20
CA GLU A 69 9.97 -6.77 9.68
C GLU A 69 8.91 -6.43 8.61
N MET A 70 9.09 -6.98 7.41
CA MET A 70 8.31 -6.60 6.23
C MET A 70 6.84 -7.01 6.31
N GLN A 71 6.49 -8.02 7.10
CA GLN A 71 5.10 -8.39 7.32
C GLN A 71 4.38 -7.31 8.13
N THR A 72 4.99 -6.88 9.24
CA THR A 72 4.51 -5.75 10.06
C THR A 72 4.40 -4.47 9.23
N ALA A 73 5.43 -4.16 8.43
CA ALA A 73 5.42 -2.98 7.56
C ALA A 73 4.29 -3.01 6.52
N ARG A 74 3.98 -4.18 5.95
CA ARG A 74 2.86 -4.35 5.00
C ARG A 74 1.51 -4.20 5.66
N THR A 75 1.32 -4.74 6.87
CA THR A 75 0.10 -4.55 7.65
C THR A 75 -0.13 -3.08 7.95
N LYS A 76 0.90 -2.37 8.47
CA LYS A 76 0.82 -0.92 8.71
C LYS A 76 0.49 -0.12 7.44
N LEU A 77 1.07 -0.48 6.30
CA LEU A 77 0.73 0.17 5.03
C LEU A 77 -0.72 -0.08 4.60
N ALA A 78 -1.24 -1.30 4.79
CA ALA A 78 -2.63 -1.59 4.52
C ALA A 78 -3.56 -0.73 5.39
N ASP A 79 -3.24 -0.59 6.68
CA ASP A 79 -4.00 0.26 7.61
C ASP A 79 -3.89 1.75 7.27
N ILE A 80 -2.72 2.23 6.84
CA ILE A 80 -2.54 3.60 6.34
C ILE A 80 -3.43 3.85 5.12
N ARG A 81 -3.48 2.91 4.17
CA ARG A 81 -4.31 3.03 2.97
C ARG A 81 -5.80 3.00 3.28
N ALA A 82 -6.23 2.11 4.17
CA ALA A 82 -7.62 2.03 4.63
C ALA A 82 -8.04 3.32 5.35
N THR A 83 -7.17 3.86 6.21
CA THR A 83 -7.42 5.12 6.91
C THR A 83 -7.47 6.29 5.93
N TRP A 84 -6.55 6.35 4.95
CA TRP A 84 -6.57 7.38 3.92
C TRP A 84 -7.87 7.36 3.11
N GLN A 85 -8.35 6.18 2.70
CA GLN A 85 -9.63 6.02 2.00
C GLN A 85 -10.82 6.54 2.82
N ALA A 86 -10.77 6.40 4.15
CA ALA A 86 -11.80 6.93 5.05
C ALA A 86 -11.74 8.46 5.22
N ILE A 87 -10.54 9.06 5.12
CA ILE A 87 -10.33 10.51 5.22
C ILE A 87 -10.70 11.22 3.93
N THR A 88 -10.33 10.68 2.76
CA THR A 88 -10.49 11.34 1.45
C THR A 88 -11.87 12.00 1.23
N PRO A 89 -13.02 11.34 1.50
CA PRO A 89 -14.32 12.01 1.31
C PRO A 89 -14.57 13.16 2.28
N GLN A 90 -13.94 13.17 3.46
CA GLN A 90 -14.10 14.21 4.49
C GLN A 90 -13.30 15.48 4.18
N ILE A 91 -12.22 15.35 3.39
CA ILE A 91 -11.33 16.46 3.02
C ILE A 91 -11.49 16.91 1.57
N ALA A 92 -12.52 16.41 0.86
CA ALA A 92 -12.72 16.69 -0.56
C ALA A 92 -12.79 18.20 -0.87
N ASP A 93 -13.32 19.00 0.05
CA ASP A 93 -13.52 20.44 -0.11
C ASP A 93 -12.28 21.29 0.21
N LEU A 94 -11.16 20.70 0.66
CA LEU A 94 -9.90 21.43 0.90
C LEU A 94 -9.24 21.97 -0.38
N GLY A 95 -9.72 21.54 -1.55
CA GLY A 95 -9.18 21.91 -2.85
C GLY A 95 -8.25 20.85 -3.43
N LYS A 96 -8.15 20.84 -4.77
CA LYS A 96 -7.45 19.80 -5.51
C LYS A 96 -5.96 19.72 -5.17
N ASP A 97 -5.27 20.85 -5.12
CA ASP A 97 -3.81 20.87 -4.91
C ASP A 97 -3.45 20.33 -3.51
N VAL A 98 -4.21 20.71 -2.48
CA VAL A 98 -4.04 20.20 -1.11
C VAL A 98 -4.26 18.69 -1.07
N ASN A 99 -5.33 18.20 -1.69
CA ASN A 99 -5.64 16.78 -1.73
C ASN A 99 -4.58 15.97 -2.50
N ASP A 100 -4.05 16.48 -3.60
CA ASP A 100 -2.98 15.85 -4.37
C ASP A 100 -1.67 15.78 -3.58
N ASP A 101 -1.32 16.85 -2.85
CA ASP A 101 -0.13 16.90 -2.00
C ASP A 101 -0.21 15.91 -0.84
N LEU A 102 -1.36 15.82 -0.17
CA LEU A 102 -1.59 14.83 0.88
C LEU A 102 -1.54 13.39 0.33
N GLN A 103 -2.15 13.14 -0.84
CA GLN A 103 -2.07 11.85 -1.52
C GLN A 103 -0.62 11.48 -1.86
N ARG A 104 0.20 12.45 -2.26
CA ARG A 104 1.61 12.23 -2.56
C ARG A 104 2.39 11.79 -1.32
N LEU A 105 2.09 12.35 -0.15
CA LEU A 105 2.68 11.91 1.12
C LEU A 105 2.27 10.48 1.46
N VAL A 106 1.00 10.12 1.25
CA VAL A 106 0.53 8.73 1.44
C VAL A 106 1.20 7.75 0.46
N ASN A 107 1.43 8.17 -0.78
CA ASN A 107 2.15 7.38 -1.78
C ASN A 107 3.62 7.15 -1.38
N LEU A 108 4.19 8.03 -0.57
CA LEU A 108 5.55 7.88 -0.09
C LEU A 108 5.68 6.73 0.92
N TYR A 109 4.66 6.46 1.75
CA TYR A 109 4.59 5.24 2.56
C TYR A 109 4.54 3.98 1.69
N SER A 110 3.81 4.03 0.57
CA SER A 110 3.79 2.92 -0.40
C SER A 110 5.18 2.67 -0.99
N SER A 111 5.85 3.73 -1.45
CA SER A 111 7.25 3.66 -1.93
C SER A 111 8.17 3.05 -0.88
N ALA A 112 8.03 3.47 0.39
CA ALA A 112 8.87 2.99 1.49
C ALA A 112 8.79 1.46 1.64
N VAL A 113 7.59 0.89 1.71
CA VAL A 113 7.40 -0.55 1.92
C VAL A 113 7.68 -1.34 0.66
N GLU A 114 7.16 -0.90 -0.50
CA GLU A 114 7.25 -1.66 -1.76
C GLU A 114 8.68 -1.70 -2.29
N ARG A 115 9.46 -0.63 -2.07
CA ARG A 115 10.84 -0.49 -2.56
C ARG A 115 11.88 -0.66 -1.46
N ARG A 116 11.48 -1.02 -0.25
CA ARG A 116 12.34 -1.14 0.94
C ARG A 116 13.20 0.12 1.18
N ARG A 117 12.55 1.28 1.15
CA ARG A 117 13.16 2.60 1.37
C ARG A 117 12.72 3.17 2.71
N PRO A 118 13.37 2.80 3.83
CA PRO A 118 12.90 3.18 5.17
C PRO A 118 12.79 4.71 5.35
N ALA A 119 13.74 5.47 4.80
CA ALA A 119 13.73 6.93 4.86
C ALA A 119 12.54 7.62 4.16
N ASP A 120 11.88 6.93 3.21
CA ASP A 120 10.67 7.46 2.58
C ASP A 120 9.50 7.47 3.59
N ALA A 121 9.42 6.49 4.50
CA ALA A 121 8.39 6.46 5.54
C ALA A 121 8.59 7.58 6.57
N ASP A 122 9.82 7.76 7.07
CA ASP A 122 10.12 8.83 8.05
C ASP A 122 9.84 10.22 7.46
N LYS A 123 10.17 10.41 6.19
CA LYS A 123 9.88 11.63 5.43
C LYS A 123 8.37 11.84 5.28
N ALA A 124 7.62 10.79 4.94
CA ALA A 124 6.17 10.85 4.80
C ALA A 124 5.51 11.28 6.12
N THR A 125 5.90 10.67 7.24
CA THR A 125 5.35 10.99 8.57
C THR A 125 5.63 12.43 8.95
N ARG A 126 6.88 12.88 8.82
CA ARG A 126 7.25 14.26 9.18
C ARG A 126 6.52 15.31 8.33
N PHE A 127 6.43 15.09 7.02
CA PHE A 127 5.76 16.08 6.17
C PHE A 127 4.24 16.01 6.27
N LEU A 128 3.66 14.85 6.57
CA LEU A 128 2.23 14.75 6.81
C LEU A 128 1.83 15.52 8.07
N ASP A 129 2.60 15.36 9.16
CA ASP A 129 2.38 16.07 10.42
C ASP A 129 2.33 17.60 10.22
N LEU A 130 3.30 18.13 9.47
CA LEU A 130 3.34 19.55 9.11
C LEU A 130 2.20 19.98 8.17
N ALA A 131 1.79 19.12 7.24
CA ALA A 131 0.76 19.46 6.26
C ALA A 131 -0.66 19.47 6.88
N ILE A 132 -0.91 18.65 7.90
CA ILE A 132 -2.24 18.52 8.51
C ILE A 132 -2.49 19.54 9.64
N GLU A 133 -1.45 20.14 10.20
CA GLU A 133 -1.58 21.16 11.27
C GLU A 133 -2.61 22.26 10.93
N PRO A 134 -2.52 22.96 9.78
CA PRO A 134 -3.52 23.98 9.43
C PRO A 134 -4.91 23.39 9.14
N ILE A 135 -5.00 22.13 8.72
CA ILE A 135 -6.27 21.45 8.40
C ILE A 135 -7.02 21.14 9.70
N ILE A 136 -6.32 20.63 10.69
CA ILE A 136 -6.90 20.25 11.99
C ILE A 136 -7.21 21.49 12.83
N ALA A 137 -6.41 22.55 12.73
CA ALA A 137 -6.68 23.81 13.42
C ALA A 137 -7.89 24.59 12.87
N ALA A 138 -8.32 24.29 11.65
CA ALA A 138 -9.45 24.95 10.99
C ALA A 138 -10.81 24.23 11.18
N GLY A 139 -10.80 22.99 11.70
CA GLY A 139 -11.98 22.18 12.00
C GLY A 139 -12.42 22.28 13.44
#